data_AF-A0A921KLX0-F1
#
_entry.id   AF-A0A921KLX0-F1
#
_cell.length_a   1.000
_cell.length_b   1.000
_cell.length_c   1.000
_cell.angle_alpha   90.00
_cell.angle_beta   90.00
_cell.angle_gamma   90.00
#
_symmetry.space_group_name_H-M   'P 1'
#
loop_
_entity.id
_entity.type
_entity.pdbx_description
1 polymer ?
#
loop_
_entity_poly.entity_id
_entity_poly.type
_entity_poly.pdbx_seq_one_letter_code
_entity_poly.pdbx_strand_id
1 'polypeptide(L)'
;MASRTRAADRLRAVPPEAGPAFGAQAGPLSRWRLAVLAELGGPFGIRGAGLRRFRSVAERGGGARRAAADRLWAAAAASASSGRPELAAESELVRSLAARVAAGSAEAARLDAPVSDSLAGDEAYEALLTVPGVGPKTAAALVTLVDVSLFRGHDELAAHAGLAPCNRQSGTSLNASSPSRGGNRTLKNLLICSCTSLAGTENRCGRHYDACRARGMRHNKALKAVARKRLKAIYAIMRDGVPYRDG
;
A
#
# COMPACT_ATOMS: atom_id res chain seq x y z
N MET A 1 -10.08 -11.94 -5.34
CA MET A 1 -9.75 -10.64 -4.68
C MET A 1 -10.87 -10.05 -3.81
N ALA A 2 -12.16 -10.08 -4.21
CA ALA A 2 -13.26 -9.44 -3.47
C ALA A 2 -13.48 -9.96 -2.03
N SER A 3 -13.27 -11.26 -1.77
CA SER A 3 -13.38 -11.83 -0.41
C SER A 3 -12.33 -11.28 0.55
N ARG A 4 -11.08 -11.10 0.09
CA ARG A 4 -9.98 -10.53 0.88
C ARG A 4 -10.23 -9.07 1.22
N THR A 5 -10.67 -8.27 0.25
CA THR A 5 -10.98 -6.85 0.48
C THR A 5 -12.10 -6.70 1.51
N ARG A 6 -13.20 -7.46 1.37
CA ARG A 6 -14.29 -7.46 2.35
C ARG A 6 -13.81 -7.90 3.75
N ALA A 7 -12.96 -8.92 3.85
CA ALA A 7 -12.40 -9.35 5.12
C ALA A 7 -11.49 -8.28 5.75
N ALA A 8 -10.66 -7.60 4.94
CA ALA A 8 -9.80 -6.52 5.41
C ALA A 8 -10.60 -5.30 5.88
N ASP A 9 -11.65 -4.92 5.15
CA ASP A 9 -12.51 -3.80 5.52
C ASP A 9 -13.30 -4.12 6.79
N ARG A 10 -13.82 -5.35 6.90
CA ARG A 10 -14.47 -5.82 8.13
C ARG A 10 -13.48 -5.88 9.29
N LEU A 11 -12.26 -6.37 9.09
CA LEU A 11 -11.21 -6.39 10.11
C LEU A 11 -10.79 -4.99 10.56
N ARG A 12 -10.89 -3.97 9.70
CA ARG A 12 -10.68 -2.55 10.10
C ARG A 12 -11.88 -1.94 10.81
N ALA A 13 -13.08 -2.48 10.54
CA ALA A 13 -14.33 -2.08 11.17
C ALA A 13 -14.62 -2.78 12.51
N VAL A 14 -13.86 -3.83 12.88
CA VAL A 14 -13.92 -4.43 14.22
C VAL A 14 -13.19 -3.59 15.31
N PRO A 15 -11.99 -3.02 15.07
CA PRO A 15 -11.30 -2.13 16.00
C PRO A 15 -12.06 -0.92 16.58
N PRO A 16 -13.04 -0.27 15.91
CA PRO A 16 -13.85 0.76 16.57
C PRO A 16 -14.66 0.19 17.75
N GLU A 17 -14.95 -1.11 17.78
CA GLU A 17 -15.56 -1.78 18.92
C GLU A 17 -14.53 -2.17 20.01
N ALA A 18 -13.23 -2.19 19.72
CA ALA A 18 -12.17 -2.54 20.68
C ALA A 18 -11.54 -1.32 21.41
N GLY A 19 -12.06 -0.12 21.13
CA GLY A 19 -11.65 1.14 21.76
C GLY A 19 -10.75 2.02 20.86
N PRO A 20 -10.86 3.35 20.97
CA PRO A 20 -10.24 4.30 20.02
C PRO A 20 -8.70 4.23 20.00
N ALA A 21 -8.07 3.92 21.14
CA ALA A 21 -6.61 3.85 21.25
C ALA A 21 -6.01 2.71 20.40
N PHE A 22 -6.62 1.51 20.46
CA PHE A 22 -6.17 0.37 19.66
C PHE A 22 -6.48 0.56 18.17
N GLY A 23 -7.67 1.05 17.82
CA GLY A 23 -8.04 1.34 16.44
C GLY A 23 -7.09 2.34 15.76
N ALA A 24 -6.69 3.39 16.46
CA ALA A 24 -5.73 4.37 15.94
C ALA A 24 -4.34 3.78 15.66
N GLN A 25 -3.90 2.80 16.46
CA GLN A 25 -2.58 2.16 16.32
C GLN A 25 -2.57 0.91 15.43
N ALA A 26 -3.75 0.37 15.10
CA ALA A 26 -3.89 -0.79 14.22
C ALA A 26 -3.32 -0.54 12.81
N GLY A 27 -3.32 0.72 12.33
CA GLY A 27 -2.63 1.15 11.10
C GLY A 27 -2.89 0.25 9.87
N PRO A 28 -2.00 0.26 8.86
CA PRO A 28 -2.07 -0.69 7.76
C PRO A 28 -1.89 -2.14 8.26
N LEU A 29 -2.66 -3.08 7.70
CA LEU A 29 -2.60 -4.52 7.97
C LEU A 29 -1.30 -5.14 7.42
N SER A 30 -0.17 -4.83 8.06
CA SER A 30 1.13 -5.42 7.76
C SER A 30 1.15 -6.92 8.10
N ARG A 31 2.12 -7.65 7.55
CA ARG A 31 2.30 -9.10 7.81
C ARG A 31 2.36 -9.42 9.31
N TRP A 32 3.19 -8.69 10.07
CA TRP A 32 3.29 -8.93 11.51
C TRP A 32 2.02 -8.60 12.29
N ARG A 33 1.27 -7.55 11.90
CA ARG A 33 -0.01 -7.24 12.55
C ARG A 33 -1.05 -8.30 12.26
N LEU A 34 -1.11 -8.78 11.03
CA LEU A 34 -1.99 -9.89 10.67
C LEU A 34 -1.62 -11.16 11.43
N ALA A 35 -0.32 -11.45 11.61
CA ALA A 35 0.12 -12.58 12.43
C ALA A 35 -0.32 -12.44 13.89
N VAL A 36 -0.13 -11.26 14.50
CA VAL A 36 -0.58 -10.97 15.85
C VAL A 36 -2.10 -11.12 15.98
N LEU A 37 -2.88 -10.52 15.08
CA LEU A 37 -4.35 -10.58 15.15
C LEU A 37 -4.87 -11.99 14.86
N ALA A 38 -4.24 -12.74 13.97
CA ALA A 38 -4.64 -14.11 13.63
C ALA A 38 -4.36 -15.09 14.76
N GLU A 39 -3.26 -14.92 15.50
CA GLU A 39 -2.90 -15.83 16.60
C GLU A 39 -3.48 -15.37 17.94
N LEU A 40 -3.37 -14.09 18.26
CA LEU A 40 -3.69 -13.53 19.58
C LEU A 40 -5.05 -12.83 19.61
N GLY A 41 -5.68 -12.57 18.46
CA GLY A 41 -6.97 -11.87 18.40
C GLY A 41 -6.85 -10.36 18.67
N GLY A 42 -7.87 -9.80 19.30
CA GLY A 42 -7.96 -8.36 19.62
C GLY A 42 -7.15 -7.94 20.85
N PRO A 43 -7.43 -6.74 21.41
CA PRO A 43 -6.71 -6.19 22.57
C PRO A 43 -6.65 -7.11 23.78
N PHE A 44 -7.76 -7.77 24.11
CA PHE A 44 -7.85 -8.67 25.26
C PHE A 44 -6.98 -9.90 25.10
N GLY A 45 -7.03 -10.57 23.95
CA GLY A 45 -6.18 -11.72 23.67
C GLY A 45 -4.69 -11.37 23.57
N ILE A 46 -4.34 -10.20 23.04
CA ILE A 46 -2.97 -9.66 23.10
C ILE A 46 -2.53 -9.48 24.56
N ARG A 47 -3.35 -8.82 25.38
CA ARG A 47 -3.04 -8.54 26.79
C ARG A 47 -2.92 -9.81 27.62
N GLY A 48 -3.80 -10.79 27.39
CA GLY A 48 -3.82 -12.10 28.06
C GLY A 48 -2.64 -12.99 27.68
N ALA A 49 -2.16 -12.92 26.44
CA ALA A 49 -0.97 -13.64 25.99
C ALA A 49 0.34 -13.15 26.64
N GLY A 50 0.35 -11.90 27.11
CA GLY A 50 1.52 -11.28 27.73
C GLY A 50 2.56 -10.75 26.73
N LEU A 51 3.40 -9.82 27.21
CA LEU A 51 4.34 -9.07 26.35
C LEU A 51 5.35 -9.98 25.64
N ARG A 52 5.83 -11.03 26.31
CA ARG A 52 6.82 -11.96 25.74
C ARG A 52 6.24 -12.69 24.52
N ARG A 53 5.04 -13.25 24.64
CA ARG A 53 4.37 -13.95 23.55
C ARG A 53 4.01 -12.99 22.42
N PHE A 54 3.47 -11.81 22.74
CA PHE A 54 3.18 -10.77 21.75
C PHE A 54 4.43 -10.42 20.90
N ARG A 55 5.58 -10.19 21.54
CA ARG A 55 6.83 -9.86 20.84
C ARG A 55 7.28 -11.01 19.93
N SER A 56 7.25 -12.24 20.42
CA SER A 56 7.60 -13.42 19.63
C SER A 56 6.73 -13.54 18.37
N VAL A 57 5.41 -13.36 18.49
CA VAL A 57 4.50 -13.42 17.33
C VAL A 57 4.74 -12.27 16.35
N ALA A 58 4.97 -11.05 16.86
CA ALA A 58 5.28 -9.89 16.03
C ALA A 58 6.60 -10.06 15.27
N GLU A 59 7.62 -10.65 15.90
CA GLU A 59 8.91 -10.96 15.29
C GLU A 59 8.76 -12.02 14.19
N ARG A 60 8.10 -13.15 14.47
CA ARG A 60 7.83 -14.20 13.46
C ARG A 60 7.05 -13.67 12.26
N GLY A 61 6.14 -12.73 12.49
CA GLY A 61 5.35 -12.12 11.43
C GLY A 61 6.14 -11.17 10.51
N GLY A 62 7.35 -10.76 10.90
CA GLY A 62 8.31 -10.03 10.08
C GLY A 62 8.01 -8.54 9.87
N GLY A 63 9.05 -7.71 9.92
CA GLY A 63 8.95 -6.26 9.63
C GLY A 63 8.33 -5.42 10.74
N ALA A 64 8.21 -5.95 11.97
CA ALA A 64 7.80 -5.21 13.14
C ALA A 64 8.93 -4.31 13.63
N ARG A 65 8.81 -2.99 13.46
CA ARG A 65 9.70 -2.03 14.14
C ARG A 65 9.37 -2.03 15.64
N ARG A 66 10.38 -2.09 16.51
CA ARG A 66 10.22 -2.14 17.98
C ARG A 66 9.25 -1.07 18.49
N ALA A 67 9.45 0.19 18.11
CA ALA A 67 8.57 1.29 18.49
C ALA A 67 7.11 1.11 18.03
N ALA A 68 6.87 0.48 16.88
CA ALA A 68 5.51 0.21 16.40
C ALA A 68 4.85 -0.96 17.16
N ALA A 69 5.63 -2.00 17.49
CA ALA A 69 5.16 -3.10 18.32
C ALA A 69 4.84 -2.63 19.75
N ASP A 70 5.70 -1.83 20.35
CA ASP A 70 5.49 -1.29 21.71
C ASP A 70 4.25 -0.37 21.77
N ARG A 71 4.00 0.46 20.73
CA ARG A 71 2.76 1.25 20.63
C ARG A 71 1.51 0.39 20.52
N LEU A 72 1.54 -0.68 19.72
CA LEU A 72 0.39 -1.58 19.58
C LEU A 72 0.12 -2.32 20.89
N TRP A 73 1.16 -2.77 21.59
CA TRP A 73 1.06 -3.38 22.91
C TRP A 73 0.44 -2.42 23.92
N ALA A 74 0.95 -1.19 24.02
CA ALA A 74 0.43 -0.18 24.94
C ALA A 74 -1.05 0.13 24.66
N ALA A 75 -1.42 0.24 23.39
CA ALA A 75 -2.81 0.45 22.99
C ALA A 75 -3.71 -0.74 23.34
N ALA A 76 -3.23 -1.98 23.14
CA ALA A 76 -3.95 -3.19 23.52
C ALA A 76 -4.17 -3.26 25.03
N ALA A 77 -3.13 -2.94 25.82
CA ALA A 77 -3.22 -2.91 27.27
C ALA A 77 -4.22 -1.85 27.77
N ALA A 78 -4.17 -0.63 27.22
CA ALA A 78 -5.11 0.43 27.56
C ALA A 78 -6.55 0.07 27.21
N SER A 79 -6.78 -0.51 26.02
CA SER A 79 -8.11 -0.98 25.61
C SER A 79 -8.64 -2.10 26.51
N ALA A 80 -7.82 -3.09 26.85
CA ALA A 80 -8.21 -4.17 27.75
C ALA A 80 -8.52 -3.69 29.18
N SER A 81 -7.87 -2.62 29.62
CA SER A 81 -8.09 -2.01 30.94
C SER A 81 -9.22 -0.97 30.98
N SER A 82 -9.96 -0.77 29.88
CA SER A 82 -11.03 0.23 29.80
C SER A 82 -12.35 -0.15 30.51
N GLY A 83 -12.38 -1.29 31.22
CA GLY A 83 -13.58 -1.79 31.90
C GLY A 83 -14.62 -2.43 30.97
N ARG A 84 -14.32 -2.55 29.67
CA ARG A 84 -15.21 -3.20 28.70
C ARG A 84 -15.13 -4.72 28.84
N PRO A 85 -16.26 -5.43 28.73
CA PRO A 85 -16.25 -6.88 28.80
C PRO A 85 -15.53 -7.46 27.57
N GLU A 86 -14.70 -8.47 27.79
CA GLU A 86 -14.16 -9.27 26.71
C GLU A 86 -15.29 -10.10 26.09
N LEU A 87 -15.60 -9.85 24.82
CA LEU A 87 -16.51 -10.69 24.05
C LEU A 87 -15.69 -11.77 23.33
N ALA A 88 -15.72 -13.00 23.82
CA ALA A 88 -14.97 -14.12 23.23
C ALA A 88 -15.25 -14.28 21.71
N ALA A 89 -16.49 -14.01 21.29
CA ALA A 89 -16.91 -14.01 19.89
C ALA A 89 -16.21 -12.93 19.03
N GLU A 90 -15.88 -11.76 19.61
CA GLU A 90 -15.14 -10.69 18.91
C GLU A 90 -13.69 -11.11 18.66
N SER A 91 -13.02 -11.66 19.68
CA SER A 91 -11.67 -12.20 19.55
C SER A 91 -11.60 -13.30 18.48
N GLU A 92 -12.60 -14.19 18.42
CA GLU A 92 -12.69 -15.22 17.40
C GLU A 92 -12.93 -14.65 15.99
N LEU A 93 -13.81 -13.66 15.88
CA LEU A 93 -14.03 -12.94 14.61
C LEU A 93 -12.74 -12.28 14.11
N VAL A 94 -11.99 -11.59 14.98
CA VAL A 94 -10.71 -10.95 14.64
C VAL A 94 -9.72 -11.99 14.13
N ARG A 95 -9.55 -13.11 14.84
CA ARG A 95 -8.66 -14.19 14.42
C ARG A 95 -9.03 -14.72 13.04
N SER A 96 -10.31 -15.06 12.84
CA SER A 96 -10.82 -15.59 11.58
C SER A 96 -10.63 -14.61 10.40
N LEU A 97 -10.97 -13.34 10.59
CA LEU A 97 -10.80 -12.31 9.56
C LEU A 97 -9.32 -12.05 9.24
N ALA A 98 -8.46 -11.95 10.25
CA ALA A 98 -7.02 -11.78 10.08
C ALA A 98 -6.40 -12.96 9.33
N ALA A 99 -6.75 -14.20 9.70
CA ALA A 99 -6.30 -15.41 9.02
C ALA A 99 -6.74 -15.42 7.54
N ARG A 100 -7.98 -15.05 7.24
CA ARG A 100 -8.48 -14.94 5.85
C ARG A 100 -7.74 -13.89 5.03
N VAL A 101 -7.43 -12.74 5.63
CA VAL A 101 -6.65 -11.69 4.95
C VAL A 101 -5.21 -12.15 4.71
N ALA A 102 -4.59 -12.80 5.70
CA ALA A 102 -3.25 -13.36 5.59
C ALA A 102 -3.17 -14.43 4.49
N ALA A 103 -4.06 -15.43 4.53
CA ALA A 103 -4.14 -16.50 3.54
C ALA A 103 -4.36 -15.95 2.13
N GLY A 104 -5.31 -15.02 1.96
CA GLY A 104 -5.56 -14.39 0.67
C GLY A 104 -4.39 -13.53 0.16
N SER A 105 -3.55 -13.00 1.05
CA SER A 105 -2.34 -12.25 0.67
C SER A 105 -1.19 -13.18 0.32
N ALA A 106 -1.04 -14.30 1.03
CA ALA A 106 -0.08 -15.35 0.70
C ALA A 106 -0.40 -15.99 -0.65
N GLU A 107 -1.68 -16.27 -0.93
CA GLU A 107 -2.11 -16.83 -2.20
C GLU A 107 -1.84 -15.88 -3.38
N ALA A 108 -2.16 -14.59 -3.22
CA ALA A 108 -1.84 -13.61 -4.24
C ALA A 108 -0.33 -13.55 -4.52
N ALA A 109 0.51 -13.62 -3.48
CA ALA A 109 1.96 -13.64 -3.64
C ALA A 109 2.45 -14.92 -4.35
N ARG A 110 1.88 -16.09 -4.02
CA ARG A 110 2.21 -17.35 -4.70
C ARG A 110 1.86 -17.31 -6.19
N LEU A 111 0.73 -16.72 -6.56
CA LEU A 111 0.32 -16.59 -7.96
C LEU A 111 1.14 -15.53 -8.72
N ASP A 112 1.59 -14.47 -8.04
CA ASP A 112 2.44 -13.43 -8.63
C ASP A 112 3.92 -13.85 -8.74
N ALA A 113 4.36 -14.91 -8.03
CA ALA A 113 5.76 -15.36 -7.99
C ALA A 113 6.28 -15.89 -9.34
N PRO A 114 5.60 -16.81 -10.06
CA PRO A 114 6.09 -17.31 -11.35
C PRO A 114 6.29 -16.23 -12.41
N VAL A 115 5.47 -15.16 -12.36
CA VAL A 115 5.62 -14.00 -13.25
C VAL A 115 6.90 -13.24 -12.93
N SER A 116 7.22 -13.11 -11.64
CA SER A 116 8.45 -12.44 -11.19
C SER A 116 9.67 -13.29 -11.53
N ASP A 117 9.60 -14.60 -11.33
CA ASP A 117 10.69 -15.54 -11.62
C ASP A 117 10.99 -15.60 -13.12
N SER A 118 9.97 -15.55 -13.97
CA SER A 118 10.14 -15.48 -15.44
C SER A 118 10.82 -14.20 -15.92
N LEU A 119 10.84 -13.15 -15.09
CA LEU A 119 11.46 -11.85 -15.39
C LEU A 119 12.81 -11.68 -14.68
N ALA A 120 13.28 -12.69 -13.95
CA ALA A 120 14.57 -12.64 -13.29
C ALA A 120 15.69 -12.46 -14.33
N GLY A 121 16.53 -11.45 -14.14
CA GLY A 121 17.60 -11.10 -15.06
C GLY A 121 17.21 -10.12 -16.18
N ASP A 122 15.95 -9.72 -16.28
CA ASP A 122 15.56 -8.58 -17.13
C ASP A 122 16.04 -7.27 -16.49
N GLU A 123 16.91 -6.54 -17.20
CA GLU A 123 17.55 -5.32 -16.68
C GLU A 123 16.53 -4.24 -16.29
N ALA A 124 15.46 -4.06 -17.08
CA ALA A 124 14.44 -3.07 -16.81
C ALA A 124 13.59 -3.47 -15.59
N TYR A 125 13.26 -4.76 -15.45
CA TYR A 125 12.54 -5.29 -14.30
C TYR A 125 13.32 -5.08 -13.00
N GLU A 126 14.59 -5.49 -12.97
CA GLU A 126 15.46 -5.34 -11.80
C GLU A 126 15.68 -3.86 -11.45
N ALA A 127 15.93 -3.01 -12.45
CA ALA A 127 16.07 -1.58 -12.23
C ALA A 127 14.77 -0.94 -11.69
N LEU A 128 13.60 -1.38 -12.15
CA LEU A 128 12.31 -0.91 -11.64
C LEU A 128 12.05 -1.30 -10.19
N LEU A 129 12.52 -2.47 -9.74
CA LEU A 129 12.40 -2.90 -8.33
C LEU A 129 13.14 -1.97 -7.36
N THR A 130 14.14 -1.23 -7.84
CA THR A 130 14.86 -0.23 -7.02
C THR A 130 14.08 1.08 -6.83
N VAL A 131 13.01 1.31 -7.60
CA VAL A 131 12.20 2.52 -7.49
C VAL A 131 11.32 2.47 -6.22
N PRO A 132 11.39 3.47 -5.33
CA PRO A 132 10.57 3.48 -4.13
C PRO A 132 9.07 3.29 -4.41
N GLY A 133 8.50 2.30 -3.74
CA GLY A 133 7.07 1.94 -3.82
C GLY A 133 6.70 1.10 -5.03
N VAL A 134 7.61 0.89 -6.00
CA VAL A 134 7.41 -0.11 -7.06
C VAL A 134 7.79 -1.48 -6.49
N GLY A 135 6.86 -2.42 -6.57
CA GLY A 135 7.10 -3.82 -6.17
C GLY A 135 6.96 -4.76 -7.38
N PRO A 136 7.25 -6.06 -7.19
CA PRO A 136 7.31 -7.06 -8.26
C PRO A 136 6.13 -7.03 -9.23
N LYS A 137 4.91 -6.96 -8.70
CA LYS A 137 3.69 -6.87 -9.52
C LYS A 137 3.63 -5.62 -10.40
N THR A 138 4.07 -4.47 -9.88
CA THR A 138 4.05 -3.21 -10.64
C THR A 138 5.19 -3.17 -11.66
N ALA A 139 6.37 -3.66 -11.29
CA ALA A 139 7.50 -3.80 -12.21
C ALA A 139 7.16 -4.74 -13.37
N ALA A 140 6.63 -5.94 -13.07
CA ALA A 140 6.19 -6.91 -14.06
C ALA A 140 5.16 -6.31 -15.03
N ALA A 141 4.13 -5.63 -14.50
CA ALA A 141 3.14 -4.99 -15.34
C ALA A 141 3.72 -3.87 -16.22
N LEU A 142 4.75 -3.16 -15.77
CA LEU A 142 5.41 -2.13 -16.58
C LEU A 142 6.17 -2.78 -17.74
N VAL A 143 7.03 -3.77 -17.47
CA VAL A 143 7.81 -4.44 -18.53
C VAL A 143 6.93 -5.22 -19.52
N THR A 144 5.81 -5.78 -19.07
CA THR A 144 4.90 -6.53 -19.96
C THR A 144 3.96 -5.64 -20.78
N LEU A 145 3.51 -4.50 -20.24
CA LEU A 145 2.47 -3.67 -20.87
C LEU A 145 3.00 -2.42 -21.56
N VAL A 146 4.29 -2.08 -21.36
CA VAL A 146 4.87 -0.83 -21.85
C VAL A 146 6.17 -1.13 -22.58
N ASP A 147 6.15 -0.93 -23.89
CA ASP A 147 7.36 -0.73 -24.67
C ASP A 147 7.66 0.77 -24.73
N VAL A 148 8.71 1.20 -24.03
CA VAL A 148 9.08 2.63 -23.94
C VAL A 148 9.59 3.20 -25.26
N SER A 149 10.05 2.36 -26.20
CA SER A 149 10.52 2.80 -27.52
C SER A 149 9.39 3.38 -28.38
N LEU A 150 8.14 3.01 -28.10
CA LEU A 150 6.94 3.50 -28.78
C LEU A 150 6.53 4.91 -28.36
N PHE A 151 7.18 5.50 -27.35
CA PHE A 151 6.82 6.81 -26.81
C PHE A 151 7.99 7.79 -26.96
N ARG A 152 7.69 8.98 -27.50
CA ARG A 152 8.68 10.07 -27.68
C ARG A 152 9.14 10.68 -26.35
N GLY A 153 8.40 10.42 -25.28
CA GLY A 153 8.77 10.87 -23.94
C GLY A 153 7.77 10.45 -22.87
N HIS A 154 8.12 10.77 -21.62
CA HIS A 154 7.32 10.43 -20.45
C HIS A 154 5.90 11.03 -20.43
N ASP A 155 5.66 12.10 -21.21
CA ASP A 155 4.34 12.74 -21.31
C ASP A 155 3.35 11.90 -22.11
N GLU A 156 3.82 11.28 -23.20
CA GLU A 156 3.01 10.35 -23.99
C GLU A 156 2.73 9.07 -23.18
N LEU A 157 3.72 8.56 -22.46
CA LEU A 157 3.50 7.45 -21.52
C LEU A 157 2.51 7.84 -20.41
N ALA A 158 2.55 9.09 -19.92
CA ALA A 158 1.58 9.57 -18.94
C ALA A 158 0.16 9.62 -19.49
N ALA A 159 -0.02 10.01 -20.75
CA ALA A 159 -1.31 9.98 -21.42
C ALA A 159 -1.79 8.54 -21.62
N HIS A 160 -0.93 7.65 -22.09
CA HIS A 160 -1.21 6.22 -22.24
C HIS A 160 -1.61 5.57 -20.91
N ALA A 161 -0.88 5.85 -19.82
CA ALA A 161 -1.19 5.34 -18.48
C ALA A 161 -2.38 6.04 -17.80
N GLY A 162 -3.03 7.02 -18.44
CA GLY A 162 -4.16 7.78 -17.86
C GLY A 162 -3.79 8.66 -16.65
N LEU A 163 -2.51 9.01 -16.53
CA LEU A 163 -1.96 9.88 -15.48
C LEU A 163 -1.92 11.35 -15.90
N ALA A 164 -1.89 11.65 -17.20
CA ALA A 164 -1.93 13.01 -17.69
C ALA A 164 -3.25 13.73 -17.28
N PRO A 165 -3.18 15.02 -16.92
CA PRO A 165 -4.37 15.86 -16.88
C PRO A 165 -4.96 15.96 -18.29
N CYS A 166 -6.28 15.80 -18.42
CA CYS A 166 -6.95 16.00 -19.70
C CYS A 166 -7.46 17.43 -19.71
N ASN A 167 -6.88 18.27 -20.57
CA ASN A 167 -7.45 19.58 -20.86
C ASN A 167 -8.66 19.35 -21.76
N ARG A 168 -9.87 19.49 -21.21
CA ARG A 168 -11.07 19.56 -22.02
C ARG A 168 -11.24 21.04 -22.40
N GLN A 169 -10.64 21.44 -23.52
CA GLN A 169 -10.94 22.74 -24.13
C GLN A 169 -12.33 22.67 -24.79
N SER A 170 -13.39 22.68 -23.99
CA SER A 170 -14.67 23.22 -24.44
C SER A 170 -14.63 24.70 -24.08
N GLY A 171 -14.57 25.57 -25.09
CA GLY A 171 -14.35 27.00 -24.93
C GLY A 171 -15.33 27.64 -23.95
N THR A 172 -14.84 27.94 -22.74
CA THR A 172 -15.28 28.99 -21.78
C THR A 172 -14.69 28.81 -20.37
N SER A 173 -13.94 27.73 -20.07
CA SER A 173 -13.27 27.59 -18.76
C SER A 173 -11.78 27.25 -18.90
N LEU A 174 -10.92 28.23 -18.64
CA LEU A 174 -9.45 28.09 -18.71
C LEU A 174 -8.84 27.33 -17.51
N ASN A 175 -9.64 26.92 -16.52
CA ASN A 175 -9.13 26.39 -15.24
C ASN A 175 -9.58 24.96 -14.89
N ALA A 176 -10.30 24.26 -15.78
CA ALA A 176 -10.82 22.93 -15.50
C ALA A 176 -9.99 21.80 -16.13
N SER A 177 -8.88 21.42 -15.48
CA SER A 177 -8.21 20.14 -15.82
C SER A 177 -9.06 18.97 -15.33
N SER A 178 -9.60 18.18 -16.27
CA SER A 178 -10.44 17.01 -15.99
C SER A 178 -9.57 15.74 -15.93
N PRO A 179 -9.90 14.73 -15.11
CA PRO A 179 -9.23 13.43 -15.20
C PRO A 179 -9.41 12.83 -16.59
N SER A 180 -8.32 12.38 -17.25
CA SER A 180 -8.44 11.65 -18.52
C SER A 180 -9.33 10.42 -18.31
N ARG A 181 -10.36 10.30 -19.15
CA ARG A 181 -11.18 9.08 -19.23
C ARG A 181 -10.55 8.02 -20.13
N GLY A 182 -9.57 8.41 -20.95
CA GLY A 182 -8.70 7.52 -21.71
C GLY A 182 -7.45 7.05 -20.93
N GLY A 183 -6.87 5.96 -21.40
CA GLY A 183 -5.63 5.36 -20.90
C GLY A 183 -5.80 3.98 -20.26
N ASN A 184 -4.70 3.24 -20.15
CA ASN A 184 -4.62 1.91 -19.56
C ASN A 184 -4.97 1.97 -18.05
N ARG A 185 -6.18 1.52 -17.71
CA ARG A 185 -6.73 1.57 -16.35
C ARG A 185 -5.92 0.71 -15.38
N THR A 186 -5.36 -0.40 -15.85
CA THR A 186 -4.51 -1.29 -15.04
C THR A 186 -3.23 -0.58 -14.62
N LEU A 187 -2.50 0.02 -15.58
CA LEU A 187 -1.29 0.79 -15.29
C LEU A 187 -1.58 1.96 -14.36
N LYS A 188 -2.67 2.71 -14.63
CA LYS A 188 -3.09 3.82 -13.76
C LYS A 188 -3.25 3.39 -12.31
N ASN A 189 -4.00 2.30 -12.08
CA ASN A 189 -4.30 1.83 -10.74
C ASN A 189 -3.03 1.29 -10.05
N LEU A 190 -2.19 0.54 -10.75
CA LEU A 190 -0.93 0.04 -10.19
C LEU A 190 0.00 1.18 -9.80
N LEU A 191 0.17 2.18 -10.66
CA LEU A 191 1.02 3.34 -10.40
C LEU A 191 0.51 4.23 -9.26
N ILE A 192 -0.81 4.36 -9.10
CA ILE A 192 -1.40 5.09 -7.97
C ILE A 192 -1.30 4.27 -6.68
N CYS A 193 -1.61 2.97 -6.72
CA CYS A 193 -1.55 2.09 -5.54
C CYS A 193 -0.13 1.98 -4.99
N SER A 194 0.87 1.86 -5.85
CA SER A 194 2.29 1.83 -5.42
C SER A 194 2.73 3.10 -4.68
N CYS A 195 2.12 4.26 -4.96
CA CYS A 195 2.39 5.50 -4.23
C CYS A 195 1.83 5.51 -2.79
N THR A 196 0.89 4.63 -2.43
CA THR A 196 0.31 4.62 -1.07
C THR A 196 1.37 4.32 -0.01
N SER A 197 2.35 3.48 -0.33
CA SER A 197 3.48 3.15 0.53
C SER A 197 4.46 4.31 0.77
N LEU A 198 4.38 5.37 -0.06
CA LEU A 198 5.25 6.53 -0.01
C LEU A 198 4.67 7.66 0.85
N ALA A 199 3.38 7.62 1.15
CA ALA A 199 2.75 8.61 2.02
C ALA A 199 3.36 8.55 3.43
N GLY A 200 3.81 9.70 3.96
CA GLY A 200 4.47 9.79 5.26
C GLY A 200 5.92 9.27 5.29
N THR A 201 6.53 9.03 4.12
CA THR A 201 7.97 8.76 4.02
C THR A 201 8.75 10.05 3.82
N GLU A 202 10.00 10.07 4.28
CA GLU A 202 10.86 11.26 4.15
C GLU A 202 11.45 11.43 2.75
N ASN A 203 11.28 10.46 1.84
CA ASN A 203 11.82 10.55 0.48
C ASN A 203 11.12 11.63 -0.37
N ARG A 204 11.68 11.93 -1.54
CA ARG A 204 11.14 12.93 -2.50
C ARG A 204 9.66 12.74 -2.80
N CYS A 205 9.20 11.51 -2.95
CA CYS A 205 7.81 11.21 -3.30
C CYS A 205 6.87 11.44 -2.11
N GLY A 206 7.28 11.07 -0.89
CA GLY A 206 6.54 11.37 0.34
C GLY A 206 6.45 12.86 0.60
N ARG A 207 7.57 13.60 0.54
CA ARG A 207 7.56 15.08 0.64
C ARG A 207 6.65 15.73 -0.41
N HIS A 208 6.63 15.22 -1.63
CA HIS A 208 5.73 15.73 -2.67
C HIS A 208 4.26 15.41 -2.38
N TYR A 209 3.95 14.22 -1.86
CA TYR A 209 2.62 13.86 -1.41
C TYR A 209 2.13 14.83 -0.32
N ASP A 210 2.97 15.10 0.68
CA ASP A 210 2.64 16.00 1.79
C ASP A 210 2.42 17.44 1.29
N ALA A 211 3.28 17.93 0.39
CA ALA A 211 3.08 19.22 -0.26
C ALA A 211 1.76 19.30 -1.05
N CYS A 212 1.36 18.24 -1.75
CA CYS A 212 0.06 18.17 -2.41
C CYS A 212 -1.10 18.19 -1.41
N ARG A 213 -0.97 17.50 -0.28
CA ARG A 213 -1.98 17.49 0.80
C ARG A 213 -2.09 18.87 1.46
N ALA A 214 -0.97 19.54 1.72
CA ALA A 214 -0.92 20.90 2.28
C ALA A 214 -1.61 21.93 1.38
N ARG A 215 -1.59 21.73 0.05
CA ARG A 215 -2.34 22.53 -0.93
C ARG A 215 -3.84 22.19 -1.00
N GLY A 216 -4.37 21.38 -0.08
CA GLY A 216 -5.79 21.01 -0.03
C GLY A 216 -6.21 19.89 -0.99
N MET A 217 -5.26 19.20 -1.66
CA MET A 217 -5.64 18.09 -2.55
C MET A 217 -6.17 16.89 -1.76
N ARG A 218 -7.30 16.30 -2.19
CA ARG A 218 -7.79 15.02 -1.66
C ARG A 218 -6.75 13.90 -1.85
N HIS A 219 -6.77 12.89 -0.97
CA HIS A 219 -5.80 11.78 -0.95
C HIS A 219 -5.52 11.16 -2.33
N ASN A 220 -6.56 10.70 -3.05
CA ASN A 220 -6.39 10.08 -4.36
C ASN A 220 -5.84 11.05 -5.43
N LYS A 221 -6.16 12.35 -5.32
CA LYS A 221 -5.63 13.38 -6.21
C LYS A 221 -4.13 13.61 -5.94
N ALA A 222 -3.73 13.64 -4.67
CA ALA A 222 -2.32 13.73 -4.27
C ALA A 222 -1.52 12.50 -4.74
N LEU A 223 -2.04 11.27 -4.56
CA LEU A 223 -1.39 10.06 -5.06
C LEU A 223 -1.24 10.05 -6.59
N LYS A 224 -2.26 10.52 -7.33
CA LYS A 224 -2.17 10.67 -8.78
C LYS A 224 -1.07 11.66 -9.18
N ALA A 225 -0.93 12.78 -8.47
CA ALA A 225 0.13 13.75 -8.71
C ALA A 225 1.53 13.15 -8.47
N VAL A 226 1.70 12.39 -7.39
CA VAL A 226 2.94 11.65 -7.09
C VAL A 226 3.24 10.63 -8.17
N ALA A 227 2.25 9.84 -8.58
CA ALA A 227 2.40 8.85 -9.65
C ALA A 227 2.85 9.51 -10.96
N ARG A 228 2.23 10.65 -11.33
CA ARG A 228 2.62 11.42 -12.52
C ARG A 228 4.05 11.94 -12.45
N LYS A 229 4.47 12.44 -11.28
CA LYS A 229 5.84 12.93 -11.05
C LYS A 229 6.87 11.80 -11.05
N ARG A 230 6.51 10.62 -10.52
CA ARG A 230 7.38 9.43 -10.50
C ARG A 230 7.49 8.77 -11.87
N LEU A 231 6.47 8.88 -12.72
CA LEU A 231 6.48 8.29 -14.07
C LEU A 231 7.64 8.79 -14.93
N LYS A 232 8.11 10.03 -14.73
CA LYS A 232 9.30 10.55 -15.42
C LYS A 232 10.55 9.70 -15.11
N ALA A 233 10.76 9.33 -13.84
CA ALA A 233 11.88 8.47 -13.45
C ALA A 233 11.69 7.05 -13.97
N ILE A 234 10.47 6.50 -13.86
CA ILE A 234 10.13 5.17 -14.40
C ILE A 234 10.43 5.08 -15.90
N TYR A 235 10.03 6.08 -16.69
CA TYR A 235 10.31 6.12 -18.12
C TYR A 235 11.82 6.11 -18.43
N ALA A 236 12.61 6.93 -17.71
CA ALA A 236 14.06 6.95 -17.90
C ALA A 236 14.71 5.62 -17.53
N ILE A 237 14.29 5.00 -16.42
CA ILE A 237 14.79 3.69 -15.97
C ILE A 237 14.49 2.61 -16.98
N MET A 238 13.25 2.55 -17.49
CA MET A 238 12.88 1.56 -18.51
C MET A 238 13.61 1.76 -19.84
N ARG A 239 13.96 3.01 -20.18
CA ARG A 239 14.69 3.32 -21.41
C ARG A 239 16.18 2.99 -21.29
N ASP A 240 16.77 3.30 -20.14
CA ASP A 240 18.22 3.27 -19.95
C ASP A 240 18.71 2.00 -19.21
N GLY A 241 17.81 1.21 -18.60
CA GLY A 241 18.17 0.02 -17.81
C GLY A 241 18.89 0.32 -16.49
N VAL A 242 18.96 1.60 -16.09
CA VAL A 242 19.78 2.03 -14.94
C VAL A 242 18.96 2.02 -13.64
N PRO A 243 19.50 1.50 -12.52
CA PRO A 243 18.86 1.55 -11.21
C PRO A 243 18.47 2.97 -10.78
N TYR A 244 17.37 3.08 -10.03
CA TYR A 244 16.91 4.32 -9.44
C TYR A 244 17.96 4.90 -8.49
N ARG A 245 18.29 6.19 -8.72
CA ARG A 245 19.11 6.99 -7.81
C ARG A 245 18.27 8.16 -7.33
N ASP A 246 18.18 8.34 -6.01
CA ASP A 246 17.57 9.53 -5.43
C ASP A 246 18.56 10.68 -5.64
N GLY A 247 18.17 11.68 -6.43
CA GLY A 247 18.92 12.92 -6.66
C GLY A 247 18.52 14.02 -5.71
#